data_AF-H2S6C5-F1
#
_entry.id   AF-H2S6C5-F1
#
_cell.length_a   1.000
_cell.length_b   1.000
_cell.length_c   1.000
_cell.angle_alpha   90.00
_cell.angle_beta   90.00
_cell.angle_gamma   90.00
#
_symmetry.space_group_name_H-M   'P 1'
#
loop_
_entity.id
_entity.type
_entity.pdbx_description
1 polymer ?
#
loop_
_entity_poly.entity_id
_entity_poly.type
_entity_poly.pdbx_seq_one_letter_code
_entity_poly.pdbx_strand_id
1 'polypeptide(L)'
;SGPSYGINSRSGPSYGIGSRSGPSYGIGSRSGPSYGIGPRSGPSYGIGSRSGPSYGIGSRSGPSYGIGSRSGPSYGIGSRSGPSYGIGSRSGPSYGIGSRSGPSYGIGSRSGPSYGIGSRSGPSYGIGSRSGPSYGIGSRSGPSYGIGSRSGPSYGINSRSGPSYGISTQRS
;
A
#
# COMPACT_ATOMS: atom_id res chain seq x y z
N SER A 1 12.09 2.75 -23.65
CA SER A 1 12.41 3.64 -22.52
C SER A 1 13.39 2.93 -21.59
N GLY A 2 14.55 3.54 -21.32
CA GLY A 2 15.59 2.97 -20.47
C GLY A 2 15.24 2.98 -18.97
N PRO A 3 16.04 2.30 -18.13
CA PRO A 3 15.88 2.35 -16.69
C PRO A 3 16.04 3.79 -16.19
N SER A 4 15.17 4.19 -15.27
CA SER A 4 15.18 5.55 -14.72
C SER A 4 15.52 5.55 -13.24
N TYR A 5 16.54 6.32 -12.88
CA TYR A 5 17.09 6.43 -11.53
C TYR A 5 16.82 7.83 -10.99
N GLY A 6 16.62 7.96 -9.68
CA GLY A 6 16.51 9.29 -9.09
C GLY A 6 16.54 9.29 -7.57
N ILE A 7 17.26 10.26 -7.01
CA ILE A 7 17.20 10.62 -5.60
C ILE A 7 16.52 11.98 -5.53
N ASN A 8 15.40 12.09 -4.82
CA ASN A 8 14.63 13.33 -4.79
C ASN A 8 14.13 13.66 -3.39
N SER A 9 14.35 14.90 -2.96
CA SER A 9 13.69 15.47 -1.79
C SER A 9 12.83 16.64 -2.25
N ARG A 10 11.54 16.64 -1.90
CA ARG A 10 10.62 17.73 -2.25
C ARG A 10 9.91 18.24 -1.02
N SER A 11 9.95 19.55 -0.82
CA SER A 11 9.13 20.27 0.14
C SER A 11 8.04 21.06 -0.58
N GLY A 12 6.86 21.10 0.03
CA GLY A 12 5.73 21.88 -0.44
C GLY A 12 4.71 21.11 -1.30
N PRO A 13 3.63 21.79 -1.70
CA PRO A 13 2.57 21.21 -2.51
C PRO A 13 3.10 20.66 -3.83
N SER A 14 2.60 19.51 -4.25
CA SER A 14 3.01 18.91 -5.52
C SER A 14 1.90 18.14 -6.20
N TYR A 15 1.73 18.45 -7.48
CA TYR A 15 0.72 17.88 -8.37
C TYR A 15 1.44 17.17 -9.50
N GLY A 16 0.90 16.04 -9.95
CA GLY A 16 1.46 15.34 -11.09
C GLY A 16 0.44 14.44 -11.74
N ILE A 17 0.32 14.55 -13.06
CA ILE A 17 -0.38 13.59 -13.90
C ILE A 17 0.66 13.01 -14.84
N GLY A 18 0.77 11.69 -14.91
CA GLY A 18 1.75 11.10 -15.81
C GLY A 18 1.77 9.58 -15.81
N SER A 19 2.13 9.05 -16.97
CA SER A 19 2.35 7.63 -17.20
C SER A 19 3.84 7.34 -17.19
N ARG A 20 4.27 6.30 -16.46
CA ARG A 20 5.67 5.86 -16.50
C ARG A 20 5.74 4.44 -17.07
N SER A 21 6.57 4.24 -18.08
CA SER A 21 6.90 2.93 -18.63
C SER A 21 8.38 2.62 -18.44
N GLY A 22 8.68 1.37 -18.09
CA GLY A 22 10.03 0.86 -17.95
C GLY A 22 10.52 0.75 -16.50
N PRO A 23 11.71 0.16 -16.28
CA PRO A 23 12.27 -0.03 -14.96
C PRO A 23 12.51 1.29 -14.24
N SER A 24 12.25 1.31 -12.93
CA SER A 24 12.52 2.49 -12.12
C SER A 24 13.11 2.20 -10.76
N TYR A 25 14.08 3.01 -10.39
CA TYR A 25 14.79 2.94 -9.13
C TYR A 25 14.77 4.34 -8.51
N GLY A 26 14.47 4.43 -7.22
CA GLY A 26 14.60 5.74 -6.60
C GLY A 26 14.50 5.75 -5.09
N ILE A 27 15.15 6.76 -4.54
CA ILE A 27 15.09 7.10 -3.12
C ILE A 27 14.45 8.49 -3.04
N GLY A 28 13.53 8.70 -2.12
CA GLY A 28 13.04 10.06 -1.95
C GLY A 28 12.23 10.35 -0.71
N SER A 29 12.21 11.63 -0.39
CA SER A 29 11.39 12.17 0.69
C SER A 29 10.45 13.24 0.12
N ARG A 30 9.22 13.28 0.61
CA ARG A 30 8.29 14.36 0.29
C ARG A 30 7.64 14.89 1.55
N SER A 31 7.77 16.19 1.79
CA SER A 31 7.01 16.91 2.81
C SER A 31 5.98 17.82 2.12
N GLY A 32 4.72 17.73 2.54
CA GLY A 32 3.64 18.59 2.07
C GLY A 32 2.54 17.87 1.30
N PRO A 33 1.42 18.59 1.04
CA PRO A 33 0.27 18.06 0.33
C PRO A 33 0.67 17.57 -1.06
N SER A 34 0.10 16.45 -1.48
CA SER A 34 0.49 15.91 -2.77
C SER A 34 -0.56 15.06 -3.46
N TYR A 35 -0.71 15.32 -4.75
CA TYR A 35 -1.77 14.81 -5.62
C TYR A 35 -1.13 14.16 -6.84
N GLY A 36 -1.56 12.94 -7.16
CA GLY A 36 -0.94 12.18 -8.24
C GLY A 36 -1.94 11.33 -9.00
N ILE A 37 -1.94 11.42 -10.32
CA ILE A 37 -2.73 10.52 -11.17
C ILE A 37 -1.82 9.86 -12.21
N GLY A 38 -1.94 8.55 -12.36
CA GLY A 38 -1.48 7.89 -13.59
C GLY A 38 -0.95 6.47 -13.42
N PRO A 39 -0.82 5.76 -14.56
CA PRO A 39 -0.35 4.39 -14.58
C PRO A 39 1.18 4.28 -14.52
N ARG A 40 1.65 3.17 -13.98
CA ARG A 40 3.06 2.78 -13.98
C ARG A 40 3.20 1.35 -14.46
N SER A 41 4.01 1.16 -15.49
CA SER A 41 4.28 -0.16 -16.05
C SER A 41 5.78 -0.45 -15.99
N GLY A 42 6.13 -1.61 -15.47
CA GLY A 42 7.51 -2.08 -15.39
C GLY A 42 8.00 -2.31 -13.95
N PRO A 43 9.17 -2.97 -13.82
CA PRO A 43 9.78 -3.22 -12.52
C PRO A 43 10.07 -1.93 -11.77
N SER A 44 9.96 -1.99 -10.45
CA SER A 44 10.23 -0.82 -9.63
C SER A 44 10.82 -1.16 -8.28
N TYR A 45 11.76 -0.33 -7.86
CA TYR A 45 12.45 -0.44 -6.60
C TYR A 45 12.51 0.95 -5.99
N GLY A 46 12.19 1.07 -4.71
CA GLY A 46 12.42 2.35 -4.08
C GLY A 46 12.28 2.40 -2.58
N ILE A 47 12.92 3.41 -2.03
CA ILE A 47 12.87 3.74 -0.61
C ILE A 47 12.28 5.14 -0.50
N GLY A 48 11.33 5.36 0.40
CA GLY A 48 10.92 6.73 0.61
C GLY A 48 10.03 7.01 1.80
N SER A 49 10.00 8.29 2.15
CA SER A 49 9.19 8.83 3.22
C SER A 49 8.26 9.91 2.69
N ARG A 50 7.04 9.96 3.22
CA ARG A 50 6.09 11.02 2.90
C ARG A 50 5.47 11.56 4.17
N SER A 51 5.57 12.87 4.36
CA SER A 51 4.87 13.60 5.40
C SER A 51 3.85 14.52 4.76
N GLY A 52 2.59 14.41 5.18
CA GLY A 52 1.51 15.31 4.79
C GLY A 52 0.35 14.64 4.03
N PRO A 53 -0.75 15.40 3.84
CA PRO A 53 -1.95 14.92 3.17
C PRO A 53 -1.64 14.44 1.76
N SER A 54 -2.27 13.37 1.34
CA SER A 54 -1.94 12.83 0.03
C SER A 54 -3.02 12.02 -0.65
N TYR A 55 -3.23 12.35 -1.91
CA TYR A 55 -4.32 11.87 -2.76
C TYR A 55 -3.73 11.26 -4.02
N GLY A 56 -4.31 10.18 -4.50
CA GLY A 56 -3.94 9.73 -5.83
C GLY A 56 -4.77 8.60 -6.41
N ILE A 57 -4.74 8.54 -7.73
CA ILE A 57 -5.40 7.51 -8.53
C ILE A 57 -4.35 6.88 -9.43
N GLY A 58 -4.22 5.57 -9.44
CA GLY A 58 -3.23 4.96 -10.34
C GLY A 58 -3.28 3.46 -10.41
N SER A 59 -2.70 2.95 -11.48
CA SER A 59 -2.54 1.52 -11.72
C SER A 59 -1.07 1.19 -11.82
N ARG A 60 -0.64 0.08 -11.22
CA ARG A 60 0.71 -0.43 -11.39
C ARG A 60 0.67 -1.81 -12.02
N SER A 61 1.42 -2.00 -13.10
CA SER A 61 1.74 -3.31 -13.65
C SER A 61 3.24 -3.60 -13.50
N GLY A 62 3.56 -4.76 -12.94
CA GLY A 62 4.93 -5.28 -12.87
C GLY A 62 5.47 -5.51 -11.45
N PRO A 63 6.62 -6.21 -11.35
CA PRO A 63 7.27 -6.52 -10.09
C PRO A 63 7.62 -5.25 -9.33
N SER A 64 7.44 -5.28 -8.02
CA SER A 64 7.66 -4.07 -7.25
C SER A 64 8.07 -4.28 -5.80
N TYR A 65 9.17 -3.62 -5.46
CA TYR A 65 9.88 -3.72 -4.20
C TYR A 65 9.98 -2.33 -3.58
N GLY A 66 9.76 -2.22 -2.28
CA GLY A 66 10.07 -0.95 -1.64
C GLY A 66 9.97 -0.92 -0.14
N ILE A 67 10.61 0.08 0.42
CA ILE A 67 10.60 0.40 1.85
C ILE A 67 10.04 1.80 1.99
N GLY A 68 9.12 2.04 2.93
CA GLY A 68 8.73 3.41 3.17
C GLY A 68 7.85 3.69 4.35
N SER A 69 7.80 4.97 4.69
CA SER A 69 7.00 5.50 5.78
C SER A 69 6.07 6.59 5.28
N ARG A 70 4.85 6.64 5.81
CA ARG A 70 3.89 7.70 5.51
C ARG A 70 3.31 8.25 6.79
N SER A 71 3.41 9.55 6.97
CA SER A 71 2.70 10.29 8.01
C SER A 71 1.67 11.21 7.37
N GLY A 72 0.44 11.16 7.84
CA GLY A 72 -0.63 12.06 7.48
C GLY A 72 -1.82 11.41 6.74
N PRO A 73 -2.91 12.18 6.58
CA PRO A 73 -4.13 11.72 5.93
C PRO A 73 -3.86 11.26 4.51
N SER A 74 -4.51 10.17 4.10
CA SER A 74 -4.24 9.66 2.77
C SER A 74 -5.38 8.91 2.12
N TYR A 75 -5.63 9.28 0.87
CA TYR A 75 -6.75 8.85 0.06
C TYR A 75 -6.23 8.30 -1.26
N GLY A 76 -6.82 7.22 -1.76
CA GLY A 76 -6.51 6.84 -3.12
C GLY A 76 -7.29 5.67 -3.68
N ILE A 77 -7.26 5.60 -5.01
CA ILE A 77 -7.88 4.54 -5.78
C ILE A 77 -6.79 3.90 -6.63
N GLY A 78 -6.74 2.57 -6.68
CA GLY A 78 -5.79 1.96 -7.59
C GLY A 78 -5.80 0.46 -7.71
N SER A 79 -5.12 0.00 -8.74
CA SER A 79 -5.00 -1.42 -9.07
C SER A 79 -3.53 -1.80 -9.19
N ARG A 80 -3.14 -2.97 -8.69
CA ARG A 80 -1.77 -3.49 -8.83
C ARG A 80 -1.80 -4.88 -9.42
N SER A 81 -1.10 -5.08 -10.52
CA SER A 81 -0.82 -6.39 -11.10
C SER A 81 0.66 -6.71 -10.98
N GLY A 82 0.98 -7.89 -10.46
CA GLY A 82 2.32 -8.44 -10.40
C GLY A 82 2.88 -8.66 -8.99
N PRO A 83 4.01 -9.39 -8.89
CA PRO A 83 4.65 -9.70 -7.63
C PRO A 83 5.04 -8.45 -6.87
N SER A 84 4.88 -8.49 -5.55
CA SER A 84 5.18 -7.30 -4.78
C SER A 84 5.60 -7.56 -3.35
N TYR A 85 6.66 -6.85 -2.97
CA TYR A 85 7.39 -6.98 -1.73
C TYR A 85 7.52 -5.60 -1.10
N GLY A 86 7.35 -5.49 0.21
CA GLY A 86 7.71 -4.25 0.85
C GLY A 86 7.62 -4.21 2.36
N ILE A 87 8.29 -3.22 2.92
CA ILE A 87 8.31 -2.92 4.33
C ILE A 87 7.79 -1.51 4.51
N GLY A 88 6.90 -1.27 5.47
CA GLY A 88 6.54 0.11 5.74
C GLY A 88 5.66 0.39 6.92
N SER A 89 5.59 1.67 7.26
CA SER A 89 4.78 2.19 8.34
C SER A 89 3.86 3.29 7.84
N ARG A 90 2.64 3.34 8.40
CA ARG A 90 1.68 4.42 8.12
C ARG A 90 1.11 4.96 9.42
N SER A 91 1.22 6.27 9.59
CA SER A 91 0.54 7.01 10.65
C SER A 91 -0.49 7.95 10.03
N GLY A 92 -1.72 7.91 10.53
CA GLY A 92 -2.79 8.83 10.19
C GLY A 92 -4.00 8.20 9.48
N PRO A 93 -5.08 8.99 9.33
CA PRO A 93 -6.32 8.54 8.71
C PRO A 93 -6.12 8.11 7.27
N SER A 94 -6.90 7.12 6.84
CA SER A 94 -6.63 6.50 5.57
C SER A 94 -7.82 5.86 4.89
N TYR A 95 -8.01 6.22 3.64
CA TYR A 95 -9.16 5.84 2.82
C TYR A 95 -8.65 5.28 1.50
N GLY A 96 -9.25 4.21 1.00
CA GLY A 96 -8.94 3.82 -0.37
C GLY A 96 -9.74 2.66 -0.93
N ILE A 97 -9.73 2.61 -2.24
CA ILE A 97 -10.36 1.56 -3.03
C ILE A 97 -9.27 0.91 -3.89
N GLY A 98 -9.22 -0.41 -3.95
CA GLY A 98 -8.28 -1.00 -4.88
C GLY A 98 -8.32 -2.50 -5.06
N SER A 99 -7.61 -2.94 -6.10
CA SER A 99 -7.45 -4.35 -6.43
C SER A 99 -5.98 -4.73 -6.49
N ARG A 100 -5.66 -5.97 -6.11
CA ARG A 100 -4.32 -6.53 -6.28
C ARG A 100 -4.42 -7.91 -6.89
N SER A 101 -3.66 -8.13 -7.96
CA SER A 101 -3.44 -9.43 -8.57
C SER A 101 -1.95 -9.78 -8.49
N GLY A 102 -1.65 -10.98 -7.98
CA GLY A 102 -0.31 -11.55 -7.92
C GLY A 102 0.27 -11.71 -6.52
N PRO A 103 1.43 -12.39 -6.40
CA PRO A 103 2.06 -12.71 -5.12
C PRO A 103 2.43 -11.47 -4.31
N SER A 104 2.29 -11.60 -3.00
CA SER A 104 2.29 -10.46 -2.09
C SER A 104 3.03 -10.76 -0.79
N TYR A 105 4.15 -10.08 -0.56
CA TYR A 105 4.92 -10.19 0.67
C TYR A 105 5.04 -8.82 1.34
N GLY A 106 4.87 -8.74 2.65
CA GLY A 106 5.23 -7.49 3.31
C GLY A 106 5.19 -7.48 4.82
N ILE A 107 5.91 -6.52 5.37
CA ILE A 107 5.97 -6.24 6.80
C ILE A 107 5.50 -4.81 7.03
N GLY A 108 4.65 -4.58 8.01
CA GLY A 108 4.34 -3.19 8.32
C GLY A 108 3.47 -2.91 9.53
N SER A 109 3.40 -1.63 9.86
CA SER A 109 2.60 -1.12 10.96
C SER A 109 1.67 -0.01 10.48
N ARG A 110 0.47 0.04 11.06
CA ARG A 110 -0.48 1.12 10.81
C ARG A 110 -1.02 1.67 12.12
N SER A 111 -0.94 2.99 12.26
CA SER A 111 -1.60 3.74 13.33
C SER A 111 -2.62 4.70 12.72
N GLY A 112 -3.84 4.68 13.26
CA GLY A 112 -4.93 5.58 12.91
C GLY A 112 -6.11 4.89 12.20
N PRO A 113 -7.23 5.63 12.04
CA PRO A 113 -8.43 5.11 11.41
C PRO A 113 -8.19 4.67 9.97
N SER A 114 -8.87 3.60 9.56
CA SER A 114 -8.93 3.29 8.14
C SER A 114 -10.24 2.78 7.61
N TYR A 115 -10.49 3.15 6.36
CA TYR A 115 -11.63 2.76 5.57
C TYR A 115 -11.13 2.24 4.23
N GLY A 116 -11.70 1.14 3.74
CA GLY A 116 -11.39 0.75 2.37
C GLY A 116 -12.20 -0.40 1.81
N ILE A 117 -12.20 -0.45 0.48
CA ILE A 117 -12.83 -1.49 -0.30
C ILE A 117 -11.76 -2.12 -1.17
N GLY A 118 -11.70 -3.45 -1.24
CA GLY A 118 -10.78 -4.04 -2.21
C GLY A 118 -10.78 -5.54 -2.37
N SER A 119 -10.18 -5.97 -3.47
CA SER A 119 -10.04 -7.37 -3.85
C SER A 119 -8.56 -7.76 -3.92
N ARG A 120 -8.26 -9.00 -3.53
CA ARG A 120 -6.92 -9.59 -3.69
C ARG A 120 -7.02 -10.96 -4.33
N SER A 121 -6.25 -11.16 -5.40
CA SER A 121 -6.04 -12.45 -6.03
C SER A 121 -4.57 -12.83 -5.96
N GLY A 122 -4.27 -14.03 -5.47
CA GLY A 122 -2.93 -14.61 -5.41
C GLY A 122 -2.39 -14.81 -4.00
N PRO A 123 -1.27 -15.55 -3.87
CA PRO A 123 -0.64 -15.87 -2.59
C PRO A 123 -0.24 -14.62 -1.81
N SER A 124 -0.36 -14.68 -0.48
CA SER A 124 0.22 -13.64 0.37
C SER A 124 0.87 -14.12 1.64
N TYR A 125 1.89 -13.36 2.05
CA TYR A 125 2.61 -13.51 3.28
C TYR A 125 2.76 -12.14 3.92
N GLY A 126 2.54 -12.03 5.23
CA GLY A 126 2.87 -10.77 5.88
C GLY A 126 2.86 -10.78 7.40
N ILE A 127 3.60 -9.82 7.93
CA ILE A 127 3.68 -9.55 9.37
C ILE A 127 3.23 -8.12 9.59
N GLY A 128 2.37 -7.86 10.56
CA GLY A 128 2.07 -6.48 10.88
C GLY A 128 1.20 -6.20 12.08
N SER A 129 1.26 -4.94 12.50
CA SER A 129 0.48 -4.41 13.61
C SER A 129 -0.44 -3.30 13.15
N ARG A 130 -1.60 -3.22 13.79
CA ARG A 130 -2.58 -2.19 13.53
C ARG A 130 -3.11 -1.60 14.84
N SER A 131 -3.06 -0.28 14.96
CA SER A 131 -3.73 0.48 16.01
C SER A 131 -4.76 1.43 15.41
N GLY A 132 -5.97 1.42 15.94
CA GLY A 132 -7.06 2.32 15.60
C GLY A 132 -8.21 1.67 14.83
N PRO A 133 -9.37 2.36 14.75
CA PRO A 133 -10.59 1.84 14.14
C PRO A 133 -10.41 1.40 12.69
N SER A 134 -11.19 0.42 12.26
CA SER A 134 -11.26 0.02 10.86
C SER A 134 -12.65 -0.29 10.36
N TYR A 135 -12.85 0.04 9.09
CA TYR A 135 -14.03 -0.31 8.32
C TYR A 135 -13.59 -0.80 6.94
N GLY A 136 -14.20 -1.87 6.43
CA GLY A 136 -13.95 -2.22 5.05
C GLY A 136 -14.73 -3.41 4.50
N ILE A 137 -14.74 -3.47 3.18
CA ILE A 137 -15.33 -4.58 2.42
C ILE A 137 -14.23 -5.18 1.56
N GLY A 138 -14.10 -6.50 1.55
CA GLY A 138 -13.13 -7.10 0.67
C GLY A 138 -13.30 -8.56 0.34
N SER A 139 -12.65 -8.95 -0.74
CA SER A 139 -12.59 -10.33 -1.22
C SER A 139 -11.15 -10.78 -1.38
N ARG A 140 -10.91 -12.03 -1.05
CA ARG A 140 -9.60 -12.68 -1.22
C ARG A 140 -9.75 -14.02 -1.93
N SER A 141 -8.94 -14.22 -2.96
CA SER A 141 -8.69 -15.51 -3.58
C SER A 141 -7.20 -15.86 -3.47
N GLY A 142 -6.90 -17.08 -3.04
CA GLY A 142 -5.54 -17.63 -2.96
C GLY A 142 -5.03 -17.83 -1.52
N PRO A 143 -3.94 -18.60 -1.35
CA PRO A 143 -3.41 -18.98 -0.06
C PRO A 143 -2.88 -17.77 0.71
N SER A 144 -2.97 -17.82 2.04
CA SER A 144 -2.43 -16.76 2.87
C SER A 144 -1.83 -17.17 4.19
N TYR A 145 -0.75 -16.48 4.55
CA TYR A 145 0.03 -16.67 5.76
C TYR A 145 0.28 -15.33 6.43
N GLY A 146 0.11 -15.23 7.75
CA GLY A 146 0.55 -14.02 8.43
C GLY A 146 0.53 -14.03 9.94
N ILE A 147 1.27 -13.09 10.51
CA ILE A 147 1.32 -12.82 11.95
C ILE A 147 0.90 -11.39 12.17
N GLY A 148 -0.02 -11.13 13.10
CA GLY A 148 -0.37 -9.77 13.40
C GLY A 148 -0.98 -9.48 14.75
N SER A 149 -1.03 -8.19 15.03
CA SER A 149 -1.67 -7.64 16.23
C SER A 149 -2.59 -6.49 15.84
N ARG A 150 -3.72 -6.40 16.54
CA ARG A 150 -4.72 -5.36 16.34
C ARG A 150 -5.12 -4.76 17.67
N SER A 151 -5.16 -3.43 17.73
CA SER A 151 -5.77 -2.65 18.80
C SER A 151 -6.90 -1.79 18.24
N GLY A 152 -8.08 -1.87 18.84
CA GLY A 152 -9.25 -1.06 18.48
C GLY A 152 -10.25 -1.71 17.51
N PRO A 153 -11.41 -1.08 17.31
CA PRO A 153 -12.58 -1.73 16.72
C PRO A 153 -12.41 -2.07 15.23
N SER A 154 -13.07 -3.16 14.81
CA SER A 154 -13.05 -3.68 13.44
C SER A 154 -14.45 -3.98 12.95
N TYR A 155 -14.85 -3.37 11.83
CA TYR A 155 -16.10 -3.68 11.16
C TYR A 155 -15.84 -3.98 9.68
N GLY A 156 -16.48 -4.99 9.12
CA GLY A 156 -16.35 -5.25 7.70
C GLY A 156 -16.94 -6.56 7.19
N ILE A 157 -17.19 -6.59 5.90
CA ILE A 157 -17.70 -7.75 5.16
C ILE A 157 -16.53 -8.35 4.37
N ASN A 158 -16.20 -9.62 4.62
CA ASN A 158 -15.06 -10.27 3.99
C ASN A 158 -15.43 -11.63 3.41
N SER A 159 -15.03 -11.88 2.16
CA SER A 159 -15.11 -13.19 1.52
C SER A 159 -13.71 -13.74 1.27
N ARG A 160 -13.48 -15.02 1.58
CA ARG A 160 -12.20 -15.69 1.33
C ARG A 160 -12.40 -17.01 0.60
N SER A 161 -11.55 -17.24 -0.40
CA SER A 161 -11.37 -18.50 -1.09
C SER A 161 -9.90 -18.88 -1.07
N GLY A 162 -9.60 -20.11 -0.63
CA GLY A 162 -8.23 -20.63 -0.44
C GLY A 162 -7.81 -20.71 1.04
N PRO A 163 -6.73 -21.45 1.31
CA PRO A 163 -6.31 -21.73 2.68
C PRO A 163 -5.71 -20.50 3.39
N SER A 164 -5.88 -20.43 4.71
CA SER A 164 -5.42 -19.32 5.53
C SER A 164 -4.76 -19.84 6.81
N TYR A 165 -3.53 -19.42 7.06
CA TYR A 165 -2.74 -19.77 8.24
C TYR A 165 -2.21 -18.51 8.91
N GLY A 166 -2.23 -18.43 10.24
CA GLY A 166 -1.66 -17.28 10.91
C GLY A 166 -1.97 -17.15 12.39
N ILE A 167 -1.19 -16.30 13.05
CA ILE A 167 -1.33 -15.96 14.46
C ILE A 167 -1.83 -14.51 14.54
N SER A 168 -2.93 -14.28 15.25
CA SER A 168 -3.48 -12.93 15.43
C SER A 168 -3.80 -12.66 16.90
N THR A 169 -3.39 -11.50 17.39
CA THR A 169 -3.80 -10.97 18.68
C THR A 169 -4.72 -9.77 18.49
N GLN A 170 -5.83 -9.71 19.24
CA GLN A 170 -6.75 -8.59 19.21
C GLN A 170 -6.91 -8.05 20.63
N ARG A 171 -6.60 -6.76 20.81
CA ARG A 171 -6.89 -5.98 22.01
C ARG A 171 -8.03 -5.03 21.68
N SER A 172 -9.14 -5.19 22.39
CA SER A 172 -10.29 -4.28 22.37
C SER A 172 -9.92 -2.96 23.02
#